data_AF-A0A2P5GI59-F1
#
_entry.id   AF-A0A2P5GI59-F1
#
_cell.length_a   1.000
_cell.length_b   1.000
_cell.length_c   1.000
_cell.angle_alpha   90.00
_cell.angle_beta   90.00
_cell.angle_gamma   90.00
#
_symmetry.space_group_name_H-M   'P 1'
#
loop_
_entity.id
_entity.type
_entity.pdbx_description
1 polymer ?
#
loop_
_entity_poly.entity_id
_entity_poly.type
_entity_poly.pdbx_seq_one_letter_code
_entity_poly.pdbx_strand_id
1 'polypeptide(L)'
;MKKQNHSTLTSYLSKTKKNTDLYRLYNPHFSVFCKNSIEDHVFYLNYFSRHMVTERNILTIFAIHTFFSYGMDKKETIKSFIRFLKEENNDAFYQSFSFRGCNIIYTNKKREVKEISWFSFSRIYDEIVKIKEYEYNNNTWHKMAA
;
A
#
# COMPACT_ATOMS: atom_id res chain seq x y z
N MET A 1 -24.45 3.04 -2.57
CA MET A 1 -23.54 1.98 -2.08
C MET A 1 -23.61 1.94 -0.57
N LYS A 2 -23.87 0.78 0.07
CA LYS A 2 -23.82 0.65 1.54
C LYS A 2 -22.41 1.04 2.01
N LYS A 3 -22.28 2.01 2.92
CA LYS A 3 -21.01 2.38 3.56
C LYS A 3 -20.42 1.12 4.20
N GLN A 4 -19.44 0.50 3.55
CA GLN A 4 -18.64 -0.54 4.19
C GLN A 4 -17.73 0.16 5.21
N ASN A 5 -18.21 0.27 6.44
CA ASN A 5 -17.41 0.78 7.53
C ASN A 5 -16.47 -0.35 8.00
N HIS A 6 -15.22 -0.30 7.53
CA HIS A 6 -14.19 -1.21 8.03
C HIS A 6 -13.67 -0.69 9.38
N SER A 7 -13.57 -1.58 10.36
CA SER A 7 -13.06 -1.21 11.68
C SER A 7 -11.54 -1.05 11.67
N THR A 8 -10.83 -1.97 11.00
CA THR A 8 -9.35 -2.05 10.97
C THR A 8 -8.81 -2.24 9.55
N LEU A 9 -7.52 -1.96 9.35
CA LEU A 9 -6.84 -2.23 8.07
C LEU A 9 -6.94 -3.72 7.69
N THR A 10 -6.72 -4.63 8.63
CA THR A 10 -6.84 -6.09 8.39
C THR A 10 -8.24 -6.45 7.88
N SER A 11 -9.29 -5.87 8.47
CA SER A 11 -10.68 -6.09 8.03
C SER A 11 -10.92 -5.59 6.60
N TYR A 12 -10.36 -4.43 6.27
CA TYR A 12 -10.40 -3.88 4.91
C TYR A 12 -9.69 -4.79 3.91
N LEU A 13 -8.44 -5.19 4.18
CA LEU A 13 -7.65 -6.02 3.28
C LEU A 13 -8.33 -7.37 3.02
N SER A 14 -8.89 -7.99 4.07
CA SER A 14 -9.60 -9.27 3.94
C SER A 14 -10.86 -9.13 3.09
N LYS A 15 -11.73 -8.16 3.38
CA LYS A 15 -13.02 -7.96 2.68
C LYS A 15 -12.84 -7.51 1.22
N THR A 16 -11.75 -6.80 0.91
CA THR A 16 -11.42 -6.35 -0.45
C THR A 16 -10.52 -7.31 -1.22
N LYS A 17 -10.34 -8.55 -0.70
CA LYS A 17 -9.53 -9.62 -1.31
C LYS A 17 -8.07 -9.21 -1.58
N LYS A 18 -7.53 -8.28 -0.79
CA LYS A 18 -6.09 -7.93 -0.80
C LYS A 18 -5.28 -9.02 -0.11
N ASN A 19 -3.96 -8.91 -0.18
CA ASN A 19 -3.05 -9.88 0.39
C ASN A 19 -2.89 -9.63 1.90
N THR A 20 -3.86 -10.11 2.69
CA THR A 20 -3.83 -9.97 4.16
C THR A 20 -2.61 -10.63 4.77
N ASP A 21 -2.10 -11.71 4.19
CA ASP A 21 -0.93 -12.42 4.72
C ASP A 21 0.36 -11.62 4.52
N LEU A 22 0.50 -10.89 3.40
CA LEU A 22 1.57 -9.90 3.23
C LEU A 22 1.55 -8.87 4.35
N TYR A 23 0.38 -8.33 4.69
CA TYR A 23 0.28 -7.36 5.78
C TYR A 23 0.63 -7.96 7.16
N ARG A 24 0.20 -9.20 7.43
CA ARG A 24 0.54 -9.91 8.68
C ARG A 24 2.04 -10.16 8.78
N LEU A 25 2.71 -10.53 7.69
CA LEU A 25 4.16 -10.72 7.67
C LEU A 25 4.90 -9.38 7.79
N TYR A 26 4.36 -8.31 7.20
CA TYR A 26 4.92 -6.97 7.27
C TYR A 26 4.84 -6.37 8.68
N ASN A 27 3.71 -6.61 9.37
CA ASN A 27 3.45 -6.11 10.72
C ASN A 27 2.99 -7.24 11.68
N PRO A 28 3.89 -8.17 12.05
CA PRO A 28 3.53 -9.38 12.80
C PRO A 28 3.06 -9.12 14.23
N HIS A 29 3.45 -7.99 14.83
CA HIS A 29 3.10 -7.62 16.21
C HIS A 29 1.95 -6.62 16.30
N PHE A 30 1.35 -6.21 15.17
CA PHE A 30 0.35 -5.14 15.12
C PHE A 30 0.76 -3.87 15.89
N SER A 31 2.07 -3.67 16.10
CA SER A 31 2.61 -2.57 16.88
C SER A 31 2.76 -1.34 16.00
N VAL A 32 2.33 -0.21 16.54
CA VAL A 32 2.19 1.09 15.86
C VAL A 32 3.56 1.74 15.62
N PHE A 33 3.77 2.11 14.34
CA PHE A 33 4.46 3.28 13.76
C PHE A 33 5.98 3.37 13.60
N CYS A 34 6.30 3.88 12.40
CA CYS A 34 7.59 4.36 11.91
C CYS A 34 8.63 3.28 11.67
N LYS A 35 8.45 2.50 10.60
CA LYS A 35 9.56 1.73 10.06
C LYS A 35 10.37 2.61 9.11
N ASN A 36 11.68 2.56 9.30
CA ASN A 36 12.66 3.21 8.44
C ASN A 36 12.62 2.57 7.04
N SER A 37 13.06 3.29 6.02
CA SER A 37 13.10 2.80 4.64
C SER A 37 13.91 1.49 4.48
N ILE A 38 14.88 1.25 5.38
CA ILE A 38 15.72 0.05 5.39
C ILE A 38 14.90 -1.20 5.74
N GLU A 39 14.02 -1.12 6.73
CA GLU A 39 13.16 -2.24 7.15
C GLU A 39 12.13 -2.58 6.08
N ASP A 40 11.55 -1.58 5.42
CA ASP A 40 10.67 -1.76 4.27
C ASP A 40 11.39 -2.53 3.16
N HIS A 41 12.56 -2.04 2.78
CA HIS A 41 13.40 -2.66 1.76
C HIS A 41 13.75 -4.11 2.08
N VAL A 42 14.25 -4.38 3.29
CA VAL A 42 14.61 -5.75 3.72
C VAL A 42 13.39 -6.67 3.71
N PHE A 43 12.23 -6.18 4.14
CA PHE A 43 11.00 -6.97 4.07
C PHE A 43 10.62 -7.29 2.62
N TYR A 44 10.56 -6.29 1.75
CA TYR A 44 10.12 -6.48 0.37
C TYR A 44 11.10 -7.34 -0.42
N LEU A 45 12.41 -7.12 -0.26
CA LEU A 45 13.44 -7.97 -0.86
C LEU A 45 13.27 -9.43 -0.44
N ASN A 46 13.13 -9.70 0.87
CA ASN A 46 12.94 -11.06 1.36
C ASN A 46 11.63 -11.68 0.88
N TYR A 47 10.53 -10.92 0.90
CA TYR A 47 9.23 -11.41 0.46
C TYR A 47 9.23 -11.73 -1.03
N PHE A 48 9.66 -10.81 -1.89
CA PHE A 48 9.62 -10.96 -3.34
C PHE A 48 10.77 -11.77 -3.94
N SER A 49 11.83 -12.07 -3.17
CA SER A 49 12.81 -13.11 -3.55
C SER A 49 12.16 -14.49 -3.72
N ARG A 50 11.00 -14.72 -3.09
CA ARG A 50 10.28 -16.02 -3.10
C ARG A 50 8.89 -15.93 -3.75
N HIS A 51 8.43 -14.72 -4.07
CA HIS A 51 7.08 -14.48 -4.56
C HIS A 51 7.11 -13.60 -5.80
N MET A 52 6.34 -13.97 -6.81
CA MET A 52 6.13 -13.12 -7.96
C MET A 52 5.35 -11.86 -7.56
N VAL A 53 5.77 -10.70 -8.08
CA VAL A 53 5.03 -9.44 -7.91
C VAL A 53 3.71 -9.53 -8.69
N THR A 54 2.60 -9.22 -8.02
CA THR A 54 1.27 -9.18 -8.66
C THR A 54 0.57 -7.86 -8.40
N GLU A 55 -0.44 -7.53 -9.20
CA GLU A 55 -1.34 -6.41 -8.93
C GLU A 55 -1.94 -6.48 -7.52
N ARG A 56 -2.34 -7.67 -7.07
CA ARG A 56 -2.86 -7.85 -5.70
C ARG A 56 -1.82 -7.42 -4.66
N ASN A 57 -0.54 -7.75 -4.86
CA ASN A 57 0.53 -7.31 -3.96
C ASN A 57 0.68 -5.79 -4.01
N ILE A 58 0.82 -5.20 -5.19
CA ILE A 58 1.01 -3.75 -5.35
C ILE A 58 -0.13 -2.95 -4.71
N LEU A 59 -1.38 -3.34 -4.96
CA LEU A 59 -2.55 -2.70 -4.36
C LEU A 59 -2.64 -2.91 -2.84
N THR A 60 -2.07 -3.99 -2.32
CA THR A 60 -1.98 -4.24 -0.87
C THR A 60 -0.93 -3.32 -0.26
N ILE A 61 0.25 -3.22 -0.85
CA ILE A 61 1.32 -2.33 -0.41
C ILE A 61 0.83 -0.87 -0.42
N PHE A 62 0.10 -0.45 -1.46
CA PHE A 62 -0.51 0.88 -1.49
C PHE A 62 -1.50 1.11 -0.34
N ALA A 63 -2.35 0.13 -0.04
CA ALA A 63 -3.29 0.22 1.08
C ALA A 63 -2.56 0.36 2.43
N ILE A 64 -1.48 -0.39 2.62
CA ILE A 64 -0.60 -0.32 3.80
C ILE A 64 0.06 1.08 3.88
N HIS A 65 0.68 1.52 2.79
CA HIS A 65 1.34 2.82 2.70
C HIS A 65 0.39 3.97 3.03
N THR A 66 -0.81 3.95 2.44
CA THR A 66 -1.84 4.95 2.70
C THR A 66 -2.28 4.95 4.16
N PHE A 67 -2.48 3.77 4.74
CA PHE A 67 -2.93 3.64 6.13
C PHE A 67 -1.94 4.23 7.14
N PHE A 68 -0.66 4.31 6.77
CA PHE A 68 0.40 4.89 7.59
C PHE A 68 0.80 6.32 7.20
N SER A 69 0.22 6.87 6.12
CA SER A 69 0.49 8.23 5.64
C SER A 69 -0.47 9.25 6.27
N TYR A 70 -0.36 9.47 7.58
CA TYR A 70 -1.16 10.48 8.29
C TYR A 70 -0.79 11.90 7.86
N GLY A 71 -1.79 12.79 7.85
CA GLY A 71 -1.62 14.19 7.47
C GLY A 71 -1.37 14.45 5.98
N MET A 72 -1.20 13.41 5.14
CA MET A 72 -0.98 13.57 3.70
C MET A 72 -2.29 13.56 2.92
N ASP A 73 -2.41 14.46 1.94
CA ASP A 73 -3.53 14.44 1.01
C ASP A 73 -3.42 13.28 0.00
N LYS A 74 -4.52 12.96 -0.68
CA LYS A 74 -4.58 11.89 -1.68
C LYS A 74 -3.48 11.96 -2.74
N LYS A 75 -3.24 13.16 -3.28
CA LYS A 75 -2.28 13.38 -4.37
C LYS A 75 -0.86 13.19 -3.87
N GLU A 76 -0.56 13.70 -2.68
CA GLU A 76 0.70 13.53 -1.99
C GLU A 76 0.98 12.07 -1.65
N THR A 77 0.01 11.36 -1.07
CA THR A 77 0.14 9.93 -0.74
C THR A 77 0.42 9.10 -1.99
N ILE A 78 -0.33 9.31 -3.09
CA ILE A 78 -0.10 8.55 -4.33
C ILE A 78 1.28 8.87 -4.92
N LYS A 79 1.69 10.15 -4.94
CA LYS A 79 3.03 10.52 -5.44
C LYS A 79 4.15 9.92 -4.59
N SER A 80 4.01 9.98 -3.27
CA SER A 80 4.97 9.41 -2.32
C SER A 80 5.10 7.91 -2.54
N PHE A 81 3.96 7.21 -2.67
CA PHE A 81 3.94 5.79 -2.97
C PHE A 81 4.62 5.44 -4.30
N ILE A 82 4.38 6.22 -5.35
CA ILE A 82 5.02 5.99 -6.65
C ILE A 82 6.53 6.19 -6.58
N ARG A 83 7.02 7.18 -5.80
CA ARG A 83 8.45 7.34 -5.56
C ARG A 83 9.04 6.14 -4.82
N PHE A 84 8.41 5.73 -3.72
CA PHE A 84 8.78 4.53 -2.97
C PHE A 84 8.84 3.29 -3.87
N LEU A 85 7.81 3.05 -4.69
CA LEU A 85 7.81 1.91 -5.61
C LEU A 85 8.90 1.99 -6.67
N LYS A 86 9.30 3.19 -7.12
CA LYS A 86 10.39 3.32 -8.11
C LYS A 86 11.72 2.89 -7.53
N GLU A 87 11.98 3.26 -6.28
CA GLU A 87 13.17 2.86 -5.53
C GLU A 87 13.17 1.34 -5.36
N GLU A 88 12.10 0.79 -4.76
CA GLU A 88 11.99 -0.64 -4.52
C GLU A 88 11.89 -1.49 -5.79
N ASN A 89 11.45 -0.93 -6.92
CA ASN A 89 11.38 -1.69 -8.17
C ASN A 89 12.75 -2.07 -8.73
N ASN A 90 13.76 -1.22 -8.52
CA ASN A 90 15.11 -1.56 -8.90
C ASN A 90 15.70 -2.63 -7.98
N ASP A 91 15.42 -2.52 -6.68
CA ASP A 91 16.20 -3.27 -5.70
C ASP A 91 15.50 -4.54 -5.20
N ALA A 92 14.18 -4.46 -4.94
CA ALA A 92 13.41 -5.53 -4.31
C ALA A 92 12.41 -6.22 -5.26
N PHE A 93 11.92 -5.52 -6.29
CA PHE A 93 10.96 -6.08 -7.25
C PHE A 93 11.57 -6.50 -8.59
N TYR A 94 12.90 -6.50 -8.73
CA TYR A 94 13.61 -7.01 -9.91
C TYR A 94 13.09 -6.46 -11.24
N GLN A 95 12.77 -5.16 -11.28
CA GLN A 95 12.21 -4.47 -12.45
C GLN A 95 10.92 -5.11 -13.00
N SER A 96 10.11 -5.68 -12.12
CA SER A 96 8.86 -6.39 -12.49
C SER A 96 7.79 -5.50 -13.14
N PHE A 97 7.92 -4.18 -13.04
CA PHE A 97 6.99 -3.23 -13.63
C PHE A 97 7.67 -1.93 -14.05
N SER A 98 6.94 -1.13 -14.83
CA SER A 98 7.37 0.19 -15.30
C SER A 98 6.30 1.23 -14.99
N PHE A 99 6.62 2.50 -15.22
CA PHE A 99 5.77 3.62 -14.83
C PHE A 99 5.41 4.50 -16.02
N ARG A 100 4.16 4.97 -16.05
CA ARG A 100 3.70 6.03 -16.96
C ARG A 100 2.95 7.07 -16.13
N GLY A 101 3.62 8.17 -15.81
CA GLY A 101 3.11 9.11 -14.82
C GLY A 101 2.97 8.46 -13.44
N CYS A 102 1.76 8.46 -12.88
CA CYS A 102 1.42 7.77 -11.63
C CYS A 102 0.79 6.38 -11.84
N ASN A 103 0.78 5.88 -13.08
CA ASN A 103 0.24 4.57 -13.41
C ASN A 103 1.38 3.54 -13.45
N ILE A 104 1.05 2.30 -13.12
CA ILE A 104 1.99 1.17 -13.11
C ILE A 104 1.64 0.23 -14.24
N ILE A 105 2.59 -0.03 -15.12
CA ILE A 105 2.47 -0.97 -16.24
C ILE A 105 3.20 -2.24 -15.85
N TYR A 106 2.51 -3.37 -15.87
CA TYR A 106 3.06 -4.66 -15.45
C TYR A 106 2.57 -5.79 -16.36
N THR A 107 3.31 -6.90 -16.36
CA THR A 107 2.93 -8.11 -17.09
C THR A 107 2.29 -9.10 -16.11
N ASN A 108 1.04 -9.51 -16.37
CA ASN A 108 0.34 -10.44 -15.48
C ASN A 108 0.81 -11.91 -15.69
N LYS A 109 0.29 -12.84 -14.88
CA LYS A 109 0.59 -14.29 -14.99
C LYS A 109 0.28 -14.90 -16.37
N LYS A 110 -0.62 -14.28 -17.14
CA LYS A 110 -1.00 -14.69 -18.49
C LYS A 110 -0.12 -14.04 -19.57
N ARG A 111 0.94 -13.31 -19.19
CA ARG A 111 1.81 -12.54 -20.08
C ARG A 111 1.13 -11.38 -20.80
N GLU A 112 0.01 -10.89 -20.27
CA GLU A 112 -0.68 -9.72 -20.79
C GLU A 112 -0.14 -8.45 -20.11
N VAL A 113 0.09 -7.41 -20.91
CA VAL A 113 0.38 -6.07 -20.39
C VAL A 113 -0.89 -5.49 -19.78
N LYS A 114 -0.80 -5.10 -18.51
CA LYS A 114 -1.89 -4.51 -17.72
C LYS A 114 -1.41 -3.21 -17.09
N GLU A 115 -2.38 -2.41 -16.67
CA GLU A 115 -2.15 -1.12 -16.06
C GLU A 115 -2.93 -0.98 -14.75
N ILE A 116 -2.24 -0.55 -13.69
CA ILE A 116 -2.87 -0.03 -12.48
C ILE A 116 -2.88 1.48 -12.61
N SER A 117 -4.08 2.04 -12.79
CA SER A 117 -4.25 3.47 -12.99
C SER A 117 -4.27 4.26 -11.68
N TRP A 118 -4.01 5.57 -11.79
CA TRP A 118 -4.23 6.53 -10.71
C TRP A 118 -5.63 6.42 -10.07
N PHE A 119 -6.67 6.13 -10.86
CA PHE A 119 -8.04 5.98 -10.36
C PHE A 119 -8.18 4.79 -9.40
N SER A 120 -7.46 3.69 -9.65
CA SER A 120 -7.42 2.54 -8.74
C SER A 120 -6.82 2.94 -7.39
N PHE A 121 -5.74 3.72 -7.39
CA PHE A 121 -5.14 4.25 -6.17
C PHE A 121 -6.05 5.26 -5.47
N SER A 122 -6.65 6.21 -6.21
CA SER A 122 -7.59 7.18 -5.66
C SER A 122 -8.73 6.50 -4.90
N ARG A 123 -9.31 5.44 -5.48
CA ARG A 123 -10.41 4.71 -4.84
C ARG A 123 -9.97 4.02 -3.55
N ILE A 124 -8.81 3.37 -3.55
CA ILE A 124 -8.26 2.74 -2.34
C ILE A 124 -8.01 3.79 -1.27
N TYR A 125 -7.45 4.96 -1.62
CA TYR A 125 -7.25 6.04 -0.66
C TYR A 125 -8.56 6.45 0.00
N ASP A 126 -9.61 6.71 -0.79
CA ASP A 126 -10.93 7.11 -0.29
C ASP A 126 -11.60 6.05 0.59
N GLU A 127 -11.21 4.78 0.45
CA GLU A 127 -11.66 3.68 1.29
C GLU A 127 -10.84 3.58 2.59
N ILE A 128 -9.51 3.74 2.52
CA ILE A 128 -8.60 3.68 3.68
C ILE A 128 -8.86 4.80 4.68
N VAL A 129 -9.01 6.04 4.22
CA VAL A 129 -9.22 7.19 5.12
C VAL A 129 -10.55 7.13 5.88
N LYS A 130 -11.46 6.25 5.48
CA LYS A 130 -12.74 5.98 6.16
C LYS A 130 -12.69 4.82 7.15
N ILE A 131 -11.54 4.15 7.29
CA ILE A 131 -11.35 3.10 8.30
C ILE A 131 -11.34 3.77 9.68
N LYS A 132 -12.13 3.23 10.62
CA LYS A 132 -12.26 3.81 11.98
C LYS A 132 -10.91 3.92 12.70
N GLU A 133 -10.08 2.90 12.57
CA GLU A 133 -8.72 2.87 13.11
C GLU A 133 -7.82 3.97 12.50
N TYR A 134 -7.93 4.21 11.18
CA TYR A 134 -7.19 5.29 10.52
C TYR A 134 -7.62 6.64 11.07
N GLU A 135 -8.93 6.90 11.15
CA GLU A 135 -9.47 8.16 11.66
C GLU A 135 -8.99 8.44 13.10
N TYR A 136 -9.05 7.44 13.97
CA TYR A 136 -8.55 7.55 15.34
C TYR A 136 -7.05 7.88 15.39
N ASN A 137 -6.23 7.16 14.62
CA ASN A 137 -4.78 7.35 14.62
C ASN A 137 -4.38 8.70 13.98
N ASN A 138 -5.01 9.09 12.88
CA ASN A 138 -4.75 10.36 12.20
C ASN A 138 -5.11 11.55 13.11
N ASN A 139 -6.23 11.48 13.83
CA ASN A 139 -6.60 12.49 14.82
C ASN A 139 -5.61 12.55 15.99
N THR A 140 -5.09 11.41 16.44
CA THR A 140 -4.06 11.35 17.48
C THR A 140 -2.76 11.97 17.00
N TRP A 141 -2.32 11.66 15.77
CA TRP A 141 -1.14 12.24 15.15
C TRP A 141 -1.24 13.76 15.06
N HIS A 142 -2.36 14.31 14.58
CA HIS A 142 -2.56 15.77 14.52
C HIS A 142 -2.50 16.46 15.89
N LYS A 143 -2.91 15.79 16.98
CA LYS A 143 -2.79 16.33 18.34
C LYS A 143 -1.36 16.31 18.86
N MET A 144 -0.51 15.42 18.37
CA MET A 144 0.91 15.31 18.76
C MET A 144 1.84 16.17 17.90
N ALA A 145 1.44 16.47 16.66
CA ALA A 145 2.20 17.27 15.71
C ALA A 145 1.91 18.79 15.78
N ALA A 146 0.86 19.18 16.51
CA ALA A 146 0.49 20.58 16.80
C ALA A 146 1.13 21.07 18.09
#